data_AF-A0AAV1H8V1-F1
#
_entry.id   AF-A0AAV1H8V1-F1
#
_cell.length_a   1.000
_cell.length_b   1.000
_cell.length_c   1.000
_cell.angle_alpha   90.00
_cell.angle_beta   90.00
_cell.angle_gamma   90.00
#
_symmetry.space_group_name_H-M   'P 1'
#
loop_
_entity.id
_entity.type
_entity.pdbx_description
1 polymer ?
#
loop_
_entity_poly.entity_id
_entity_poly.type
_entity_poly.pdbx_seq_one_letter_code
_entity_poly.pdbx_strand_id
1 'polypeptide(L)'
;MGSNHSSDKLHCNRYLDGQGPPSLVQQANDEVNRVQGGPHNSQPEGQMTWVVLHRDLPGFPDDNTIQISYIFPDGIQTDKHPHPGQPYTGLRLLAYVPDCREGKKVLKLLEKAFDQQLLFTVATNEDGKDVVTTASIPLKTQQDGGSTVGGYPDPEYLKTVKQLLKDEGIE
;
A
#
# COMPACT_ATOMS: atom_id res chain seq x y z
N MET A 1 -8.28 36.62 65.54
CA MET A 1 -9.61 36.02 65.27
C MET A 1 -10.22 36.77 64.11
N GLY A 2 -10.63 36.07 63.05
CA GLY A 2 -11.27 36.70 61.87
C GLY A 2 -10.99 35.94 60.59
N SER A 3 -11.62 34.78 60.45
CA SER A 3 -11.58 33.92 59.27
C SER A 3 -12.49 34.49 58.18
N ASN A 4 -11.95 34.78 56.99
CA ASN A 4 -12.77 35.07 55.81
C ASN A 4 -12.77 33.85 54.88
N HIS A 5 -13.86 33.09 54.95
CA HIS A 5 -14.18 31.99 54.04
C HIS A 5 -14.67 32.59 52.71
N SER A 6 -13.88 32.51 51.65
CA SER A 6 -14.35 32.74 50.27
C SER A 6 -15.02 31.45 49.80
N SER A 7 -16.35 31.45 49.64
CA SER A 7 -17.06 30.36 48.95
C SER A 7 -17.18 30.71 47.48
N ASP A 8 -16.20 30.27 46.69
CA ASP A 8 -16.39 30.15 45.24
C ASP A 8 -17.32 28.97 44.95
N LYS A 9 -18.61 29.27 44.79
CA LYS A 9 -19.59 28.33 44.27
C LYS A 9 -19.39 28.22 42.75
N LEU A 10 -18.62 27.23 42.33
CA LEU A 10 -18.56 26.82 40.92
C LEU A 10 -19.96 26.35 40.49
N HIS A 11 -20.59 27.15 39.63
CA HIS A 11 -21.90 26.88 39.08
C HIS A 11 -21.75 25.95 37.86
N CYS A 12 -21.80 24.63 38.09
CA CYS A 12 -21.80 23.63 37.01
C CYS A 12 -23.23 23.40 36.48
N ASN A 13 -23.76 24.33 35.69
CA ASN A 13 -25.05 24.16 34.99
C ASN A 13 -24.86 24.04 33.48
N ARG A 14 -24.08 23.06 33.01
CA ARG A 14 -23.89 22.83 31.56
C ARG A 14 -24.57 21.57 31.02
N TYR A 15 -25.52 20.99 31.74
CA TYR A 15 -26.23 19.77 31.30
C TYR A 15 -27.72 19.78 31.67
N LEU A 16 -28.44 20.86 31.33
CA LEU A 16 -29.88 20.95 31.59
C LEU A 16 -30.76 20.57 30.37
N ASP A 17 -30.18 20.34 29.19
CA ASP A 17 -30.94 20.04 27.96
C ASP A 17 -30.92 18.57 27.54
N GLY A 18 -30.60 17.64 28.45
CA GLY A 18 -30.70 16.19 28.20
C GLY A 18 -29.71 15.61 27.17
N GLN A 19 -28.86 16.44 26.58
CA GLN A 19 -27.70 15.99 25.81
C GLN A 19 -26.47 16.01 26.71
N GLY A 20 -26.29 14.93 27.47
CA GLY A 20 -24.98 14.62 28.05
C GLY A 20 -23.93 14.46 26.96
N PRO A 21 -22.63 14.52 27.29
CA PRO A 21 -21.60 14.19 26.31
C PRO A 21 -21.93 12.78 25.78
N PRO A 22 -21.80 12.54 24.45
CA PRO A 22 -22.07 11.24 23.88
C PRO A 22 -21.35 10.17 24.69
N SER A 23 -22.03 9.05 24.95
CA SER A 23 -21.44 7.96 25.73
C SER A 23 -20.08 7.56 25.15
N LEU A 24 -19.16 7.07 25.98
CA LEU A 24 -17.88 6.51 25.49
C LEU A 24 -18.09 5.46 24.40
N VAL A 25 -19.25 4.79 24.39
CA VAL A 25 -19.68 3.86 23.35
C VAL A 25 -20.08 4.58 22.05
N GLN A 26 -20.74 5.74 22.10
CA GLN A 26 -21.02 6.57 20.92
C GLN A 26 -19.75 7.23 20.37
N GLN A 27 -18.83 7.69 21.23
CA GLN A 27 -17.53 8.20 20.80
C GLN A 27 -16.65 7.10 20.20
N ALA A 28 -16.69 5.89 20.77
CA ALA A 28 -16.04 4.73 20.18
C ALA A 28 -16.69 4.31 18.84
N ASN A 29 -18.01 4.45 18.67
CA ASN A 29 -18.68 4.09 17.43
C ASN A 29 -18.40 5.08 16.28
N ASP A 30 -18.23 6.38 16.57
CA ASP A 30 -17.82 7.38 15.57
C ASP A 30 -16.31 7.26 15.22
N GLU A 31 -15.47 6.78 16.14
CA GLU A 31 -14.08 6.42 15.85
C GLU A 31 -13.95 5.07 15.11
N VAL A 32 -14.84 4.11 15.40
CA VAL A 32 -14.88 2.80 14.72
C VAL A 32 -15.45 2.88 13.31
N ASN A 33 -16.23 3.91 12.98
CA ASN A 33 -16.71 4.13 11.61
C ASN A 33 -15.71 4.86 10.69
N ARG A 34 -14.52 5.22 11.21
CA ARG A 34 -13.44 5.86 10.43
C ARG A 34 -12.25 4.93 10.16
N VAL A 35 -12.32 3.66 10.56
CA VAL A 35 -11.25 2.68 10.34
C VAL A 35 -11.82 1.38 9.76
N GLN A 36 -12.43 1.49 8.58
CA GLN A 36 -12.45 0.38 7.60
C GLN A 36 -11.67 0.74 6.34
N GLY A 37 -10.55 1.44 6.52
CA GLY A 37 -9.44 1.39 5.59
C GLY A 37 -8.32 0.62 6.27
N GLY A 38 -8.24 -0.69 6.03
CA GLY A 38 -6.95 -1.36 6.23
C GLY A 38 -5.87 -0.68 5.34
N PRO A 39 -4.59 -1.01 5.51
CA PRO A 39 -3.53 -0.57 4.59
C PRO A 39 -3.78 -0.97 3.11
N HIS A 40 -4.79 -1.80 2.86
CA HIS A 40 -5.35 -2.06 1.55
C HIS A 40 -6.06 -0.81 1.01
N ASN A 41 -5.69 -0.35 -0.20
CA ASN A 41 -6.21 0.82 -0.94
C ASN A 41 -5.49 2.16 -0.71
N SER A 42 -4.17 2.16 -0.44
CA SER A 42 -3.32 3.37 -0.47
C SER A 42 -2.48 3.48 -1.75
N GLN A 43 -2.72 2.64 -2.76
CA GLN A 43 -2.10 2.79 -4.07
C GLN A 43 -2.64 4.05 -4.78
N PRO A 44 -1.77 4.98 -5.20
CA PRO A 44 -2.21 6.12 -6.02
C PRO A 44 -2.73 5.69 -7.40
N GLU A 45 -3.42 6.59 -8.10
CA GLU A 45 -3.78 6.33 -9.50
C GLU A 45 -2.52 6.21 -10.38
N GLY A 46 -2.48 5.15 -11.19
CA GLY A 46 -1.34 4.84 -12.04
C GLY A 46 -1.74 3.94 -13.21
N GLN A 47 -0.75 3.58 -14.00
CA GLN A 47 -0.91 2.72 -15.16
C GLN A 47 -0.04 1.47 -15.01
N MET A 48 -0.63 0.31 -15.32
CA MET A 48 0.07 -0.95 -15.49
C MET A 48 -0.10 -1.40 -16.95
N THR A 49 1.01 -1.67 -17.62
CA THR A 49 1.04 -2.22 -18.97
C THR A 49 2.10 -3.32 -19.06
N TRP A 50 2.07 -4.16 -20.08
CA TRP A 50 3.10 -5.16 -20.28
C TRP A 50 3.34 -5.48 -21.74
N VAL A 51 4.53 -6.00 -22.04
CA VAL A 51 4.96 -6.48 -23.36
C VAL A 51 5.71 -7.80 -23.21
N VAL A 52 5.74 -8.60 -24.28
CA VAL A 52 6.58 -9.81 -24.35
C VAL A 52 7.88 -9.47 -25.08
N LEU A 53 8.99 -9.80 -24.46
CA LEU A 53 10.34 -9.66 -24.98
C LEU A 53 10.86 -11.03 -25.40
N HIS A 54 11.38 -11.13 -26.63
CA HIS A 54 11.91 -12.37 -27.17
C HIS A 54 13.34 -12.65 -26.64
N ARG A 55 13.43 -12.84 -25.34
CA ARG A 55 14.66 -13.22 -24.61
C ARG A 55 14.30 -13.92 -23.31
N ASP A 56 15.20 -14.78 -22.86
CA ASP A 56 15.01 -15.62 -21.69
C ASP A 56 15.46 -14.91 -20.41
N LEU A 57 14.86 -15.31 -19.28
CA LEU A 57 15.37 -14.99 -17.95
C LEU A 57 16.27 -16.12 -17.46
N PRO A 58 17.35 -15.82 -16.70
CA PRO A 58 18.12 -16.84 -16.01
C PRO A 58 17.23 -17.78 -15.18
N GLY A 59 17.30 -19.08 -15.43
CA GLY A 59 16.47 -20.10 -14.77
C GLY A 59 15.18 -20.48 -15.52
N PHE A 60 14.88 -19.81 -16.63
CA PHE A 60 13.74 -20.10 -17.51
C PHE A 60 14.21 -20.17 -18.98
N PRO A 61 15.04 -21.17 -19.34
CA PRO A 61 15.47 -21.34 -20.74
C PRO A 61 14.26 -21.66 -21.63
N ASP A 62 14.29 -21.19 -22.86
CA ASP A 62 13.26 -21.41 -23.89
C ASP A 62 11.91 -20.69 -23.64
N ASP A 63 11.80 -19.94 -22.54
CA ASP A 63 10.66 -19.07 -22.24
C ASP A 63 11.03 -17.61 -22.48
N ASN A 64 10.20 -16.89 -23.25
CA ASN A 64 10.32 -15.44 -23.39
C ASN A 64 10.15 -14.71 -22.03
N THR A 65 10.36 -13.40 -22.01
CA THR A 65 10.15 -12.57 -20.82
C THR A 65 8.94 -11.66 -20.99
N ILE A 66 8.04 -11.63 -20.01
CA ILE A 66 7.04 -10.57 -19.88
C ILE A 66 7.68 -9.43 -19.08
N GLN A 67 7.78 -8.25 -19.70
CA GLN A 67 8.15 -7.01 -19.04
C GLN A 67 6.90 -6.22 -18.72
N ILE A 68 6.71 -5.92 -17.44
CA ILE A 68 5.60 -5.15 -16.90
C ILE A 68 6.11 -3.75 -16.60
N SER A 69 5.37 -2.73 -17.02
CA SER A 69 5.65 -1.32 -16.74
C SER A 69 4.57 -0.73 -15.85
N TYR A 70 5.01 -0.20 -14.71
CA TYR A 70 4.20 0.57 -13.78
C TYR A 70 4.59 2.04 -13.86
N ILE A 71 3.60 2.91 -14.04
CA ILE A 71 3.80 4.36 -14.13
C ILE A 71 2.81 5.04 -13.19
N PHE A 72 3.35 5.73 -12.19
CA PHE A 72 2.62 6.61 -11.29
C PHE A 72 3.15 8.04 -11.50
N PRO A 73 2.29 9.01 -11.84
CA PRO A 73 2.68 10.41 -11.85
C PRO A 73 2.88 10.94 -10.43
N ASP A 74 3.54 12.10 -10.33
CA ASP A 74 3.55 12.88 -9.09
C ASP A 74 2.11 13.28 -8.72
N GLY A 75 1.84 13.42 -7.43
CA GLY A 75 0.51 13.74 -6.96
C GLY A 75 0.46 14.27 -5.54
N ILE A 76 -0.75 14.36 -5.00
CA ILE A 76 -1.03 14.83 -3.64
C ILE A 76 -1.53 13.65 -2.80
N GLN A 77 -1.03 13.57 -1.58
CA GLN A 77 -1.37 12.52 -0.64
C GLN A 77 -2.82 12.62 -0.17
N THR A 78 -3.50 11.48 -0.15
CA THR A 78 -4.86 11.36 0.40
C THR A 78 -4.82 11.13 1.91
N ASP A 79 -5.98 11.10 2.55
CA ASP A 79 -6.12 10.77 3.97
C ASP A 79 -5.63 9.34 4.33
N LYS A 80 -5.36 8.50 3.32
CA LYS A 80 -4.83 7.14 3.48
C LYS A 80 -3.30 7.07 3.46
N HIS A 81 -2.61 8.20 3.19
CA HIS A 81 -1.16 8.25 3.07
C HIS A 81 -0.52 8.87 4.33
N PRO A 82 0.81 8.72 4.53
CA PRO A 82 1.50 9.18 5.74
C PRO A 82 1.35 10.68 6.03
N HIS A 83 1.33 11.52 4.99
CA HIS A 83 1.25 12.97 5.12
C HIS A 83 0.14 13.56 4.23
N PRO A 84 -1.15 13.46 4.64
CA PRO A 84 -2.27 13.94 3.84
C PRO A 84 -2.13 15.40 3.40
N GLY A 85 -2.45 15.69 2.14
CA GLY A 85 -2.34 17.02 1.53
C GLY A 85 -0.93 17.44 1.11
N GLN A 86 0.11 16.67 1.46
CA GLN A 86 1.49 16.90 0.97
C GLN A 86 1.72 16.25 -0.39
N PRO A 87 2.66 16.77 -1.21
CA PRO A 87 3.02 16.11 -2.45
C PRO A 87 3.74 14.78 -2.18
N TYR A 88 3.65 13.86 -3.14
CA TYR A 88 4.52 12.68 -3.23
C TYR A 88 5.16 12.63 -4.63
N THR A 89 6.33 12.00 -4.73
CA THR A 89 6.98 11.74 -6.02
C THR A 89 6.48 10.43 -6.61
N GLY A 90 6.11 10.46 -7.89
CA GLY A 90 5.67 9.30 -8.66
C GLY A 90 6.77 8.25 -8.86
N LEU A 91 6.45 7.21 -9.63
CA LEU A 91 7.32 6.08 -9.87
C LEU A 91 7.20 5.60 -11.32
N ARG A 92 8.35 5.25 -11.91
CA ARG A 92 8.41 4.44 -13.14
C ARG A 92 9.22 3.20 -12.83
N LEU A 93 8.58 2.04 -12.84
CA LEU A 93 9.18 0.77 -12.46
C LEU A 93 8.92 -0.28 -13.54
N LEU A 94 9.98 -1.02 -13.87
CA LEU A 94 9.89 -2.20 -14.72
C LEU A 94 10.01 -3.45 -13.85
N ALA A 95 9.18 -4.44 -14.13
CA ALA A 95 9.25 -5.75 -13.50
C ALA A 95 9.25 -6.86 -14.54
N TYR A 96 9.80 -8.02 -14.18
CA TYR A 96 10.02 -9.13 -15.10
C TYR A 96 9.46 -10.45 -14.56
N VAL A 97 8.68 -11.14 -15.40
CA VAL A 97 8.26 -12.52 -15.16
C VAL A 97 8.47 -13.35 -16.42
N PRO A 98 8.78 -14.65 -16.32
CA PRO A 98 8.90 -15.50 -17.50
C PRO A 98 7.55 -15.67 -18.21
N ASP A 99 7.55 -15.82 -19.53
CA ASP A 99 6.35 -16.03 -20.36
C ASP A 99 5.86 -17.49 -20.33
N CYS A 100 6.23 -18.22 -19.28
CA CYS A 100 5.83 -19.60 -19.05
C CYS A 100 4.41 -19.67 -18.46
N ARG A 101 3.86 -20.88 -18.33
CA ARG A 101 2.51 -21.10 -17.77
C ARG A 101 2.34 -20.50 -16.37
N GLU A 102 3.35 -20.63 -15.52
CA GLU A 102 3.30 -20.11 -14.14
C GLU A 102 3.50 -18.59 -14.10
N GLY A 103 4.41 -18.04 -14.90
CA GLY A 103 4.60 -16.59 -14.99
C GLY A 103 3.37 -15.86 -15.54
N LYS A 104 2.66 -16.44 -16.51
CA LYS A 104 1.36 -15.94 -16.98
C LYS A 104 0.28 -15.95 -15.90
N LYS A 105 0.30 -16.89 -14.95
CA LYS A 105 -0.61 -16.86 -13.80
C LYS A 105 -0.23 -15.72 -12.85
N VAL A 106 1.05 -15.55 -12.56
CA VAL A 106 1.56 -14.45 -11.74
C VAL A 106 1.16 -13.10 -12.35
N LEU A 107 1.33 -12.91 -13.67
CA LEU A 107 0.90 -11.68 -14.36
C LEU A 107 -0.57 -11.35 -14.07
N LYS A 108 -1.47 -12.33 -14.24
CA LYS A 108 -2.91 -12.12 -14.00
C LYS A 108 -3.24 -11.77 -12.55
N LEU A 109 -2.51 -12.36 -11.59
CA LEU A 109 -2.69 -12.03 -10.18
C LEU A 109 -2.16 -10.63 -9.87
N LEU A 110 -1.05 -10.23 -10.49
CA LEU A 110 -0.53 -8.86 -10.38
C LEU A 110 -1.50 -7.84 -10.99
N GLU A 111 -2.11 -8.13 -12.14
CA GLU A 111 -3.15 -7.28 -12.74
C GLU A 111 -4.33 -7.10 -11.76
N LYS A 112 -4.84 -8.20 -11.20
CA LYS A 112 -5.91 -8.15 -10.18
C LYS A 112 -5.50 -7.35 -8.94
N ALA A 113 -4.29 -7.54 -8.43
CA ALA A 113 -3.79 -6.84 -7.26
C ALA A 113 -3.58 -5.34 -7.53
N PHE A 114 -3.17 -4.99 -8.75
CA PHE A 114 -3.05 -3.61 -9.20
C PHE A 114 -4.43 -2.94 -9.27
N ASP A 115 -5.42 -3.61 -9.87
CA ASP A 115 -6.80 -3.13 -9.98
C ASP A 115 -7.45 -2.94 -8.59
N GLN A 116 -7.06 -3.77 -7.63
CA GLN A 116 -7.49 -3.68 -6.23
C GLN A 116 -6.61 -2.75 -5.37
N GLN A 117 -5.69 -1.97 -5.99
CA GLN A 117 -4.88 -0.97 -5.29
C GLN A 117 -3.99 -1.54 -4.15
N LEU A 118 -3.43 -2.75 -4.34
CA LEU A 118 -2.64 -3.47 -3.33
C LEU A 118 -1.14 -3.57 -3.62
N LEU A 119 -0.69 -3.28 -4.84
CA LEU A 119 0.72 -3.50 -5.21
C LEU A 119 1.64 -2.39 -4.72
N PHE A 120 1.15 -1.16 -4.65
CA PHE A 120 1.96 0.01 -4.29
C PHE A 120 1.30 0.83 -3.19
N THR A 121 2.11 1.67 -2.55
CA THR A 121 1.67 2.67 -1.57
C THR A 121 2.57 3.89 -1.65
N VAL A 122 2.17 4.99 -1.01
CA VAL A 122 3.08 6.09 -0.69
C VAL A 122 3.77 5.79 0.64
N ALA A 123 5.09 5.95 0.68
CA ALA A 123 5.88 5.84 1.90
C ALA A 123 7.00 6.88 1.92
N THR A 124 7.42 7.27 3.12
CA THR A 124 8.59 8.13 3.32
C THR A 124 9.86 7.30 3.20
N ASN A 125 10.75 7.68 2.29
CA ASN A 125 12.05 7.02 2.11
C ASN A 125 13.07 7.46 3.16
N GLU A 126 14.29 6.89 3.11
CA GLU A 126 15.38 7.20 4.05
C GLU A 126 15.80 8.68 4.02
N ASP A 127 15.59 9.38 2.90
CA ASP A 127 15.87 10.81 2.73
C ASP A 127 14.72 11.71 3.25
N GLY A 128 13.66 11.15 3.83
CA GLY A 128 12.50 11.89 4.30
C GLY A 128 11.55 12.37 3.20
N LYS A 129 11.64 11.79 1.99
CA LYS A 129 10.77 12.12 0.85
C LYS A 129 9.65 11.10 0.72
N ASP A 130 8.44 11.59 0.49
CA ASP A 130 7.30 10.72 0.20
C ASP A 130 7.30 10.31 -1.27
N VAL A 131 7.38 9.00 -1.50
CA VAL A 131 7.51 8.41 -2.83
C VAL A 131 6.57 7.22 -2.97
N VAL A 132 6.17 6.91 -4.20
CA VAL A 132 5.48 5.64 -4.49
C VAL A 132 6.48 4.49 -4.41
N THR A 133 6.14 3.45 -3.64
CA THR A 133 6.94 2.24 -3.46
C THR A 133 6.08 0.98 -3.48
N THR A 134 6.69 -0.19 -3.64
CA THR A 134 5.98 -1.48 -3.53
C THR A 134 5.48 -1.66 -2.09
N ALA A 135 4.26 -2.18 -1.94
CA ALA A 135 3.68 -2.50 -0.64
C ALA A 135 4.24 -3.85 -0.12
N SER A 136 3.41 -4.89 -0.04
CA SER A 136 3.81 -6.22 0.48
C SER A 136 4.37 -7.16 -0.60
N ILE A 137 4.04 -6.93 -1.87
CA ILE A 137 4.33 -7.87 -2.95
C ILE A 137 5.67 -7.49 -3.62
N PRO A 138 6.71 -8.36 -3.52
CA PRO A 138 7.98 -8.08 -4.14
C PRO A 138 7.91 -8.25 -5.67
N LEU A 139 8.50 -7.30 -6.38
CA LEU A 139 8.64 -7.32 -7.84
C LEU A 139 10.08 -7.60 -8.25
N LYS A 140 10.25 -8.31 -9.36
CA LYS A 140 11.58 -8.54 -9.95
C LYS A 140 11.97 -7.39 -10.86
N THR A 141 12.71 -6.42 -10.33
CA THR A 141 13.09 -5.19 -11.04
C THR A 141 14.36 -5.33 -11.88
N GLN A 142 15.10 -6.44 -11.71
CA GLN A 142 16.27 -6.78 -12.52
C GLN A 142 16.02 -8.06 -13.33
N GLN A 143 16.61 -8.15 -14.52
CA GLN A 143 16.53 -9.37 -15.32
C GLN A 143 17.56 -10.41 -14.89
N ASP A 144 18.67 -9.98 -14.29
CA ASP A 144 19.78 -10.81 -13.85
C ASP A 144 20.29 -10.36 -12.46
N GLY A 145 21.42 -10.92 -12.02
CA GLY A 145 22.06 -10.57 -10.74
C GLY A 145 21.56 -11.38 -9.52
N GLY A 146 20.57 -12.25 -9.72
CA GLY A 146 20.05 -13.15 -8.68
C GLY A 146 19.07 -12.49 -7.70
N SER A 147 18.58 -13.29 -6.75
CA SER A 147 17.48 -12.89 -5.86
C SER A 147 17.80 -11.71 -4.94
N THR A 148 19.05 -11.56 -4.51
CA THR A 148 19.50 -10.55 -3.54
C THR A 148 19.34 -9.11 -4.04
N VAL A 149 19.33 -8.92 -5.36
CA VAL A 149 19.16 -7.62 -6.01
C VAL A 149 17.80 -7.47 -6.69
N GLY A 150 16.85 -8.36 -6.38
CA GLY A 150 15.53 -8.36 -7.02
C GLY A 150 15.56 -8.85 -8.47
N GLY A 151 16.53 -9.72 -8.82
CA GLY A 151 16.69 -10.28 -10.16
C GLY A 151 16.55 -11.80 -10.24
N TYR A 152 16.91 -12.35 -11.40
CA TYR A 152 16.94 -13.78 -11.68
C TYR A 152 18.40 -14.29 -11.79
N PRO A 153 18.68 -15.58 -11.57
CA PRO A 153 17.74 -16.65 -11.26
C PRO A 153 17.19 -16.55 -9.83
N ASP A 154 15.91 -16.89 -9.68
CA ASP A 154 15.25 -17.04 -8.39
C ASP A 154 14.16 -18.12 -8.52
N PRO A 155 14.46 -19.39 -8.16
CA PRO A 155 13.54 -20.49 -8.36
C PRO A 155 12.29 -20.42 -7.47
N GLU A 156 12.35 -19.71 -6.33
CA GLU A 156 11.22 -19.63 -5.40
C GLU A 156 10.30 -18.44 -5.70
N TYR A 157 10.74 -17.46 -6.48
CA TYR A 157 10.00 -16.20 -6.69
C TYR A 157 8.53 -16.41 -7.10
N LEU A 158 8.27 -17.20 -8.16
CA LEU A 158 6.91 -17.39 -8.66
C LEU A 158 6.00 -18.06 -7.62
N LYS A 159 6.55 -18.93 -6.78
CA LYS A 159 5.80 -19.59 -5.71
C LYS A 159 5.53 -18.62 -4.56
N THR A 160 6.55 -17.90 -4.12
CA THR A 160 6.45 -16.90 -3.04
C THR A 160 5.46 -15.80 -3.39
N VAL A 161 5.55 -15.21 -4.59
CA VAL A 161 4.66 -14.12 -5.00
C VAL A 161 3.20 -14.57 -5.08
N LYS A 162 2.93 -15.79 -5.56
CA LYS A 162 1.57 -16.37 -5.54
C LYS A 162 1.05 -16.56 -4.13
N GLN A 163 1.89 -17.02 -3.20
CA GLN A 163 1.49 -17.20 -1.81
C GLN A 163 1.17 -15.85 -1.15
N LEU A 164 2.03 -14.85 -1.33
CA LEU A 164 1.80 -13.51 -0.79
C LEU A 164 0.52 -12.88 -1.37
N LEU A 165 0.31 -12.98 -2.69
CA LEU A 165 -0.91 -12.49 -3.34
C LEU A 165 -2.16 -13.19 -2.79
N LYS A 166 -2.08 -14.50 -2.57
CA LYS A 166 -3.16 -15.28 -1.94
C LYS A 166 -3.43 -14.85 -0.50
N ASP A 167 -2.38 -14.59 0.29
CA ASP A 167 -2.51 -14.13 1.68
C ASP A 167 -3.14 -12.73 1.75
N GLU A 168 -2.95 -11.91 0.71
CA GLU A 168 -3.61 -10.62 0.50
C GLU A 168 -5.03 -10.75 -0.12
N GLY A 169 -5.53 -11.98 -0.33
CA GLY A 169 -6.88 -12.27 -0.83
C GLY A 169 -7.04 -12.32 -2.36
N ILE A 170 -5.95 -12.40 -3.12
CA ILE A 170 -5.93 -12.42 -4.59
C ILE A 170 -5.73 -13.85 -5.12
N GLU A 171 -6.75 -14.41 -5.80
CA GLU A 171 -6.74 -15.75 -6.43
C GLU A 171 -7.31 -15.74 -7.86
#